data_AF-A0A7X5DEN4-F1
#
_entry.id   AF-A0A7X5DEN4-F1
#
_cell.length_a   1.000
_cell.length_b   1.000
_cell.length_c   1.000
_cell.angle_alpha   90.00
_cell.angle_beta   90.00
_cell.angle_gamma   90.00
#
_symmetry.space_group_name_H-M   'P 1'
#
loop_
_entity.id
_entity.type
_entity.pdbx_description
1 polymer ?
#
loop_
_entity_poly.entity_id
_entity_poly.type
_entity_poly.pdbx_seq_one_letter_code
_entity_poly.pdbx_strand_id
1 'polypeptide(L)'
;MAGKTASTKPLTYIKIKNDSKNIKGNIAYKVRMAGKGWTGWKKNGEKAGNGKTKNAVQALKVQLTGELGKQYNVFYRAYVVGYGWTGWGKNGEQVGAPKLAGIRAYQVKIAPKKGTAAKKANKKYNTKKARKNHLITTKTASEMSMRLSMAAKA
;
A
#
# COMPACT_ATOMS: atom_id res chain seq x y z
N MET A 1 14.15 22.65 6.88
CA MET A 1 14.82 21.76 7.86
C MET A 1 14.53 20.29 7.55
N ALA A 2 15.60 19.48 7.58
CA ALA A 2 15.65 18.02 7.66
C ALA A 2 15.04 17.17 6.52
N GLY A 3 15.86 16.96 5.49
CA GLY A 3 15.75 15.77 4.63
C GLY A 3 15.93 14.51 5.48
N LYS A 4 14.82 13.86 5.85
CA LYS A 4 14.85 12.50 6.39
C LYS A 4 15.24 11.58 5.24
N THR A 5 16.52 11.22 5.18
CA THR A 5 17.03 10.14 4.34
C THR A 5 16.10 8.93 4.48
N ALA A 6 15.51 8.52 3.36
CA ALA A 6 14.74 7.29 3.29
C ALA A 6 15.63 6.17 3.82
N SER A 7 15.17 5.45 4.85
CA SER A 7 15.96 4.39 5.47
C SER A 7 16.51 3.45 4.37
N THR A 8 17.82 3.27 4.34
CA THR A 8 18.55 2.45 3.36
C THR A 8 18.19 0.97 3.44
N LYS A 9 17.56 0.56 4.54
CA LYS A 9 17.17 -0.83 4.82
C LYS A 9 15.93 -1.21 3.99
N PRO A 10 15.93 -2.38 3.31
CA PRO A 10 14.77 -2.86 2.59
C PRO A 10 13.59 -3.11 3.54
N LEU A 11 12.36 -2.89 3.08
CA LEU A 11 11.18 -3.31 3.84
C LEU A 11 11.18 -4.84 3.93
N THR A 12 11.22 -5.38 5.14
CA THR A 12 11.19 -6.83 5.43
C THR A 12 9.83 -7.30 5.94
N TYR A 13 8.95 -6.35 6.28
CA TYR A 13 7.56 -6.58 6.60
C TYR A 13 6.70 -5.35 6.30
N ILE A 14 5.40 -5.58 6.17
CA ILE A 14 4.37 -4.54 6.03
C ILE A 14 3.27 -4.83 7.05
N LYS A 15 2.80 -3.78 7.72
CA LYS A 15 1.68 -3.83 8.66
C LYS A 15 0.70 -2.71 8.32
N ILE A 16 -0.53 -3.08 7.98
CA ILE A 16 -1.60 -2.15 7.62
C ILE A 16 -2.76 -2.42 8.57
N LYS A 17 -3.14 -1.43 9.37
CA LYS A 17 -4.27 -1.50 10.28
C LYS A 17 -5.38 -0.56 9.80
N ASN A 18 -6.62 -1.02 9.87
CA ASN A 18 -7.79 -0.16 9.83
C ASN A 18 -8.00 0.40 11.24
N ASP A 19 -7.71 1.69 11.45
CA ASP A 19 -7.92 2.34 12.75
C ASP A 19 -9.32 2.99 12.86
N SER A 20 -10.13 2.94 11.79
CA SER A 20 -11.48 3.50 11.79
C SER A 20 -12.43 2.64 12.62
N LYS A 21 -12.77 3.12 13.82
CA LYS A 21 -13.77 2.52 14.72
C LYS A 21 -15.17 2.39 14.09
N ASN A 22 -15.48 3.22 13.10
CA ASN A 22 -16.83 3.40 12.57
C ASN A 22 -17.12 2.65 11.25
N ILE A 23 -16.20 1.82 10.76
CA ILE A 23 -16.43 1.01 9.54
C ILE A 23 -16.07 -0.44 9.79
N LYS A 24 -17.10 -1.30 9.76
CA LYS A 24 -16.96 -2.76 9.86
C LYS A 24 -16.24 -3.29 8.60
N GLY A 25 -15.10 -3.95 8.81
CA GLY A 25 -14.35 -4.60 7.73
C GLY A 25 -12.85 -4.65 7.97
N ASN A 26 -12.19 -5.51 7.20
CA ASN A 26 -10.76 -5.76 7.35
C ASN A 26 -9.99 -5.32 6.11
N ILE A 27 -8.77 -4.83 6.33
CA ILE A 27 -7.77 -4.66 5.26
C ILE A 27 -6.93 -5.93 5.24
N ALA A 28 -7.06 -6.72 4.17
CA ALA A 28 -6.28 -7.91 3.95
C ALA A 28 -5.14 -7.63 2.97
N TYR A 29 -3.93 -8.03 3.29
CA TYR A 29 -2.75 -7.79 2.48
C TYR A 29 -1.79 -8.96 2.53
N LYS A 30 -1.00 -9.13 1.47
CA LYS A 30 0.10 -10.07 1.42
C LYS A 30 1.27 -9.47 0.68
N VAL A 31 2.46 -9.91 1.04
CA VAL A 31 3.71 -9.45 0.44
C VAL A 31 4.38 -10.60 -0.30
N ARG A 32 5.10 -10.29 -1.37
CA ARG A 32 6.02 -11.24 -1.99
C ARG A 32 7.41 -10.97 -1.44
N MET A 33 7.98 -11.97 -0.79
CA MET A 33 9.34 -11.91 -0.26
C MET A 33 10.32 -12.44 -1.32
N ALA A 34 11.47 -11.77 -1.45
CA ALA A 34 12.55 -12.23 -2.32
C ALA A 34 12.95 -13.67 -1.97
N GLY A 35 13.03 -14.55 -2.97
CA GLY A 35 13.43 -15.95 -2.80
C GLY A 35 12.43 -16.88 -2.07
N LYS A 36 11.33 -16.36 -1.51
CA LYS A 36 10.31 -17.17 -0.79
C LYS A 36 8.94 -17.18 -1.46
N GLY A 37 8.64 -16.20 -2.32
CA GLY A 37 7.32 -16.08 -2.94
C GLY A 37 6.32 -15.32 -2.08
N TRP A 38 5.03 -15.54 -2.31
CA TRP A 38 3.95 -14.83 -1.62
C TRP A 38 3.75 -15.35 -0.20
N THR A 39 3.62 -14.44 0.76
CA THR A 39 3.13 -14.80 2.09
C THR A 39 1.63 -15.12 2.03
N GLY A 40 1.13 -15.76 3.09
CA GLY A 40 -0.31 -15.83 3.35
C GLY A 40 -0.93 -14.44 3.46
N TRP A 41 -2.25 -14.37 3.28
CA TRP A 41 -3.03 -13.15 3.52
C TRP A 41 -3.05 -12.84 5.02
N LYS A 42 -2.63 -11.63 5.35
CA LYS A 42 -2.63 -11.06 6.70
C LYS A 42 -3.66 -9.95 6.78
N LYS A 43 -4.26 -9.76 7.94
CA LYS A 43 -5.37 -8.82 8.14
C LYS A 43 -5.07 -7.85 9.27
N ASN A 44 -5.55 -6.62 9.13
CA ASN A 44 -5.73 -5.64 10.20
C ASN A 44 -4.63 -5.56 11.27
N GLY A 45 -3.42 -5.16 10.89
CA GLY A 45 -2.30 -5.00 11.82
C GLY A 45 -1.44 -6.27 12.01
N GLU A 46 -1.77 -7.38 11.36
CA GLU A 46 -0.89 -8.54 11.33
C GLU A 46 0.40 -8.26 10.54
N LYS A 47 1.52 -8.83 10.98
CA LYS A 47 2.81 -8.68 10.28
C LYS A 47 2.82 -9.53 9.00
N ALA A 48 2.85 -8.89 7.83
CA ALA A 48 3.07 -9.57 6.54
C ALA A 48 4.55 -9.48 6.16
N GLY A 49 5.24 -10.62 6.24
CA GLY A 49 6.69 -10.73 6.04
C GLY A 49 7.37 -11.38 7.24
N ASN A 50 8.65 -11.70 7.11
CA ASN A 50 9.39 -12.35 8.21
C ASN A 50 9.96 -11.32 9.20
N GLY A 51 10.07 -10.04 8.83
CA GLY A 51 10.74 -9.02 9.63
C GLY A 51 12.24 -9.28 9.83
N LYS A 52 12.82 -10.22 9.09
CA LYS A 52 14.25 -10.57 9.15
C LYS A 52 14.97 -9.92 7.97
N THR A 53 16.17 -9.41 8.18
CA THR A 53 17.00 -8.67 7.20
C THR A 53 17.33 -9.44 5.93
N LYS A 54 17.24 -10.77 5.93
CA LYS A 54 17.63 -11.62 4.78
C LYS A 54 16.70 -11.54 3.56
N ASN A 55 15.45 -11.09 3.71
CA ASN A 55 14.50 -11.12 2.59
C ASN A 55 13.74 -9.79 2.49
N ALA A 56 13.94 -9.07 1.39
CA ALA A 56 13.19 -7.87 1.08
C ALA A 56 11.80 -8.20 0.51
N VAL A 57 10.83 -7.33 0.78
CA VAL A 57 9.51 -7.32 0.13
C VAL A 57 9.68 -6.79 -1.29
N GLN A 58 9.29 -7.55 -2.31
CA GLN A 58 9.38 -7.17 -3.73
C GLN A 58 8.02 -6.79 -4.34
N ALA A 59 6.93 -7.30 -3.78
CA ALA A 59 5.58 -7.00 -4.24
C ALA A 59 4.58 -6.94 -3.08
N LEU A 60 3.48 -6.22 -3.28
CA LEU A 60 2.40 -6.04 -2.33
C LEU A 60 1.06 -6.26 -3.05
N LYS A 61 0.13 -6.92 -2.37
CA LYS A 61 -1.29 -7.00 -2.74
C LYS A 61 -2.13 -6.59 -1.54
N VAL A 62 -3.12 -5.74 -1.76
CA VAL A 62 -4.03 -5.23 -0.72
C VAL A 62 -5.45 -5.33 -1.22
N GLN A 63 -6.35 -5.88 -0.41
CA GLN A 63 -7.77 -5.95 -0.68
C GLN A 63 -8.57 -5.59 0.57
N LEU A 64 -9.77 -5.08 0.36
CA LEU A 64 -10.72 -4.78 1.43
C LEU A 64 -11.73 -5.92 1.51
N THR A 65 -12.06 -6.35 2.72
CA THR A 65 -13.03 -7.43 2.96
C THR A 65 -14.13 -6.98 3.92
N GLY A 66 -15.27 -7.66 3.90
CA GLY A 66 -16.45 -7.27 4.69
C GLY A 66 -17.17 -6.06 4.11
N GLU A 67 -17.85 -5.27 4.94
CA GLU A 67 -18.61 -4.10 4.49
C GLU A 67 -17.71 -3.00 3.89
N LEU A 68 -16.50 -2.83 4.45
CA LEU A 68 -15.46 -1.97 3.89
C LEU A 68 -15.18 -2.28 2.40
N GLY A 69 -15.10 -3.57 2.05
CA GLY A 69 -14.90 -4.00 0.66
C GLY A 69 -16.13 -3.85 -0.23
N LYS A 70 -17.34 -3.81 0.34
CA LYS A 70 -18.58 -3.56 -0.42
C LYS A 70 -18.72 -2.08 -0.79
N GLN A 71 -18.32 -1.18 0.10
CA GLN A 71 -18.53 0.25 -0.07
C GLN A 71 -17.32 1.02 -0.64
N TYR A 72 -16.10 0.48 -0.47
CA TYR A 72 -14.87 1.16 -0.85
C TYR A 72 -13.99 0.33 -1.77
N ASN A 73 -13.16 1.04 -2.54
CA ASN A 73 -12.02 0.52 -3.27
C ASN A 73 -10.74 0.92 -2.55
N VAL A 74 -9.77 0.00 -2.50
CA VAL A 74 -8.41 0.32 -2.07
C VAL A 74 -7.54 0.52 -3.30
N PHE A 75 -6.83 1.64 -3.32
CA PHE A 75 -5.80 1.97 -4.29
C PHE A 75 -4.46 1.99 -3.56
N TYR A 76 -3.47 1.31 -4.10
CA TYR A 76 -2.15 1.25 -3.49
C TYR A 76 -1.05 1.23 -4.55
N ARG A 77 0.14 1.67 -4.17
CA ARG A 77 1.33 1.62 -5.03
C ARG A 77 2.57 1.39 -4.17
N ALA A 78 3.60 0.86 -4.80
CA ALA A 78 4.88 0.60 -4.16
C ALA A 78 5.97 1.46 -4.78
N TYR A 79 6.95 1.85 -3.98
CA TYR A 79 8.19 2.45 -4.45
C TYR A 79 9.24 1.36 -4.56
N VAL A 80 9.65 1.07 -5.79
CA VAL A 80 10.67 0.07 -6.11
C VAL A 80 12.02 0.75 -6.21
N VAL A 81 13.01 0.23 -5.49
CA VAL A 81 14.39 0.78 -5.51
C VAL A 81 14.96 0.74 -6.92
N GLY A 82 15.50 1.87 -7.38
CA GLY A 82 16.08 2.01 -8.73
C GLY A 82 15.06 2.28 -9.85
N TYR A 83 13.76 2.09 -9.60
CA TYR A 83 12.70 2.27 -10.61
C TYR A 83 11.69 3.36 -10.26
N GLY A 84 11.49 3.65 -8.98
CA GLY A 84 10.55 4.65 -8.50
C GLY A 84 9.16 4.09 -8.15
N TRP A 85 8.15 4.96 -8.15
CA TRP A 85 6.77 4.58 -7.82
C TRP A 85 6.12 3.78 -8.95
N THR A 86 5.59 2.60 -8.62
CA THR A 86 4.75 1.83 -9.54
C THR A 86 3.45 2.55 -9.85
N GLY A 87 2.77 2.10 -10.91
CA GLY A 87 1.36 2.40 -11.10
C GLY A 87 0.55 2.01 -9.86
N TRP A 88 -0.63 2.60 -9.74
CA TRP A 88 -1.58 2.26 -8.69
C TRP A 88 -2.25 0.94 -9.05
N GLY A 89 -2.23 -0.01 -8.12
CA GLY A 89 -3.07 -1.19 -8.14
C GLY A 89 -4.34 -0.98 -7.31
N LYS A 90 -5.39 -1.69 -7.67
CA LYS A 90 -6.71 -1.67 -7.03
C LYS A 90 -7.10 -3.07 -6.54
N ASN A 91 -7.75 -3.16 -5.38
CA ASN A 91 -8.46 -4.36 -4.89
C ASN A 91 -7.80 -5.72 -5.21
N GLY A 92 -6.57 -5.96 -4.75
CA GLY A 92 -5.87 -7.24 -4.91
C GLY A 92 -4.90 -7.31 -6.09
N GLU A 93 -4.83 -6.28 -6.94
CA GLU A 93 -3.82 -6.16 -7.99
C GLU A 93 -2.37 -6.18 -7.46
N GLN A 94 -1.45 -6.75 -8.22
CA GLN A 94 -0.06 -6.75 -7.81
C GLN A 94 0.56 -5.37 -8.01
N VAL A 95 1.21 -4.83 -6.98
CA VAL A 95 2.14 -3.69 -7.13
C VAL A 95 3.54 -4.08 -6.69
N GLY A 96 4.53 -3.36 -7.19
CA GLY A 96 5.95 -3.67 -7.01
C GLY A 96 6.57 -4.33 -8.24
N ALA A 97 7.81 -4.80 -8.07
CA ALA A 97 8.61 -5.39 -9.14
C ALA A 97 9.14 -6.75 -8.66
N PRO A 98 8.31 -7.81 -8.72
CA PRO A 98 8.74 -9.13 -8.29
C PRO A 98 9.98 -9.58 -9.08
N LYS A 99 10.93 -10.24 -8.42
CA LYS A 99 12.20 -10.71 -9.00
C LYS A 99 13.17 -9.63 -9.51
N LEU A 100 12.79 -8.35 -9.52
CA LEU A 100 13.65 -7.26 -9.98
C LEU A 100 14.28 -6.49 -8.82
N ALA A 101 13.46 -5.93 -7.94
CA ALA A 101 13.96 -5.07 -6.86
C ALA A 101 13.01 -5.05 -5.66
N GLY A 102 13.58 -4.69 -4.50
CA GLY A 102 12.81 -4.52 -3.27
C GLY A 102 11.99 -3.23 -3.26
N ILE A 103 10.91 -3.26 -2.48
CA ILE A 103 10.08 -2.11 -2.17
C ILE A 103 10.68 -1.39 -0.96
N ARG A 104 10.78 -0.06 -1.01
CA ARG A 104 11.21 0.79 0.13
C ARG A 104 10.10 1.62 0.76
N ALA A 105 9.03 1.88 0.02
CA ALA A 105 7.87 2.59 0.53
C ALA A 105 6.62 2.05 -0.15
N TYR A 106 5.47 2.21 0.51
CA TYR A 106 4.19 1.91 -0.08
C TYR A 106 3.21 3.01 0.30
N GLN A 107 2.20 3.21 -0.54
CA GLN A 107 1.13 4.15 -0.27
C GLN A 107 -0.18 3.43 -0.48
N VAL A 108 -1.11 3.60 0.47
CA VAL A 108 -2.45 3.04 0.40
C VAL A 108 -3.46 4.17 0.57
N LYS A 109 -4.51 4.13 -0.22
CA LYS A 109 -5.63 5.06 -0.19
C LYS A 109 -6.92 4.28 -0.35
N ILE A 110 -7.93 4.69 0.41
CA ILE A 110 -9.27 4.13 0.31
C ILE A 110 -10.16 5.20 -0.31
N ALA A 111 -11.01 4.80 -1.25
CA ALA A 111 -11.98 5.69 -1.87
C ALA A 111 -13.32 4.97 -2.02
N PRO A 112 -14.45 5.68 -1.93
CA PRO A 112 -15.77 5.06 -2.11
C PRO A 112 -15.90 4.47 -3.51
N LYS A 113 -16.74 3.43 -3.64
CA LYS A 113 -17.05 2.78 -4.92
C LYS A 113 -18.07 3.56 -5.76
N LYS A 114 -18.92 4.35 -5.11
CA LYS A 114 -20.01 5.12 -5.75
C LYS A 114 -19.86 6.62 -5.47
N GLY A 115 -20.53 7.43 -6.30
CA GLY A 115 -20.58 8.89 -6.16
C GLY A 115 -19.43 9.63 -6.85
N THR A 116 -19.43 10.96 -6.71
CA THR A 116 -18.46 11.88 -7.34
C THR A 116 -17.04 11.64 -6.83
N ALA A 117 -16.87 11.28 -5.55
CA ALA A 117 -15.58 10.91 -4.96
C ALA A 117 -14.98 9.64 -5.61
N ALA A 118 -15.82 8.66 -5.98
CA ALA A 118 -15.36 7.46 -6.70
C ALA A 118 -14.83 7.82 -8.10
N LYS A 119 -15.56 8.66 -8.85
CA LYS A 119 -15.14 9.12 -10.18
C LYS A 119 -13.81 9.88 -10.12
N LYS A 120 -13.65 10.79 -9.14
CA LYS A 120 -12.39 11.51 -8.90
C LYS A 120 -11.23 10.57 -8.56
N ALA A 121 -11.47 9.59 -7.68
CA ALA A 121 -10.47 8.60 -7.30
C ALA A 121 -10.05 7.71 -8.48
N ASN A 122 -11.01 7.25 -9.30
CA ASN A 122 -10.70 6.45 -10.48
C ASN A 122 -9.89 7.26 -11.50
N LYS A 123 -10.27 8.53 -11.76
CA LYS A 123 -9.50 9.42 -12.66
C LYS A 123 -8.06 9.64 -12.16
N LYS A 124 -7.86 9.70 -10.84
CA LYS A 124 -6.56 10.01 -10.23
C LYS A 124 -5.66 8.79 -9.99
N TYR A 125 -6.25 7.63 -9.67
CA TYR A 125 -5.56 6.45 -9.19
C TYR A 125 -5.76 5.21 -10.08
N ASN A 126 -6.55 5.27 -11.16
CA ASN A 126 -6.58 4.18 -12.15
C ASN A 126 -5.50 4.41 -13.23
N THR A 127 -4.24 4.57 -12.80
CA THR A 127 -3.12 4.80 -13.72
C THR A 127 -2.30 3.53 -13.84
N LYS A 128 -2.46 2.82 -14.96
CA LYS A 128 -1.71 1.59 -15.27
C LYS A 128 -0.21 1.83 -15.55
N LYS A 129 0.20 3.09 -15.75
CA LYS A 129 1.59 3.45 -16.06
C LYS A 129 2.36 3.82 -14.79
N ALA A 130 3.51 3.19 -14.57
CA ALA A 130 4.48 3.65 -13.56
C ALA A 130 4.93 5.07 -13.92
N ARG A 131 4.92 6.00 -12.95
CA ARG A 131 5.47 7.33 -13.18
C ARG A 131 6.99 7.24 -13.01
N LYS A 132 7.74 7.33 -14.12
CA LYS A 132 9.19 7.60 -14.06
C LYS A 132 9.39 8.92 -13.30
N ASN A 133 10.11 8.82 -12.18
CA ASN A 133 10.60 9.87 -11.28
C ASN A 133 9.80 11.18 -11.13
N HIS A 134 9.28 11.39 -9.93
CA HIS A 134 9.56 12.63 -9.22
C HIS A 134 9.99 12.24 -7.81
N LEU A 135 11.10 12.80 -7.31
CA LEU A 135 11.56 12.59 -5.94
C LEU A 135 10.53 13.21 -4.98
N ILE A 136 9.47 12.46 -4.67
CA ILE A 136 8.53 12.86 -3.64
C ILE A 136 9.07 12.32 -2.33
N THR A 137 9.68 13.19 -1.53
CA THR A 137 10.17 12.92 -0.18
C THR A 137 9.01 12.39 0.68
N THR A 138 8.86 11.07 0.76
CA THR A 138 7.88 10.41 1.63
C THR A 138 8.59 9.48 2.58
N LYS A 139 8.31 9.65 3.88
CA LYS A 139 8.87 8.85 4.99
C LYS A 139 8.78 7.35 4.68
N THR A 140 9.94 6.68 4.68
CA THR A 140 10.04 5.22 4.81
C THR A 140 9.33 4.80 6.10
N ALA A 141 8.28 3.99 6.01
CA ALA A 141 7.59 3.49 7.18
C ALA A 141 7.21 2.02 6.99
N SER A 142 7.77 1.14 7.81
CA SER A 142 7.32 -0.25 7.93
C SER A 142 5.92 -0.36 8.55
N GLU A 143 5.48 0.71 9.22
CA GLU A 143 4.20 0.81 9.92
C GLU A 143 3.42 2.03 9.42
N MET A 144 2.22 1.79 8.87
CA MET A 144 1.33 2.85 8.41
C MET A 144 -0.03 2.68 9.07
N SER A 145 -0.41 3.63 9.92
CA SER A 145 -1.77 3.74 10.47
C SER A 145 -2.60 4.64 9.58
N MET A 146 -3.70 4.12 9.03
CA MET A 146 -4.67 4.92 8.26
C MET A 146 -5.82 5.33 9.16
N ARG A 147 -5.96 6.64 9.38
CA ARG A 147 -7.16 7.27 9.96
C ARG A 147 -7.97 7.86 8.80
N LEU A 148 -9.22 7.43 8.65
CA LEU A 148 -10.14 8.08 7.72
C LEU A 148 -10.62 9.39 8.38
N SER A 149 -10.08 10.54 7.97
CA SER A 149 -10.67 11.82 8.34
C SER A 149 -11.90 12.06 7.45
N MET A 150 -13.09 11.99 8.04
CA MET A 150 -14.27 12.57 7.42
C MET A 150 -14.02 14.08 7.35
N ALA A 151 -13.89 14.62 6.14
CA ALA A 151 -14.10 16.05 5.95
C ALA A 151 -15.58 16.29 6.22
N ALA A 152 -15.89 16.73 7.45
CA ALA A 152 -17.17 17.34 7.74
C ALA A 152 -17.33 18.48 6.76
N LYS A 153 -18.33 18.33 5.88
CA LYS A 153 -18.76 19.37 4.98
C LYS A 153 -19.63 20.31 5.84
N ALA A 154 -19.09 21.48 6.15
CA ALA A 154 -19.88 22.66 6.47
C ALA A 154 -19.80 23.56 5.23
#